data_AF-A0A9W8L3Y9-F1
#
_entry.id   AF-A0A9W8L3Y9-F1
#
_cell.length_a   1.000
_cell.length_b   1.000
_cell.length_c   1.000
_cell.angle_alpha   90.00
_cell.angle_beta   90.00
_cell.angle_gamma   90.00
#
_symmetry.space_group_name_H-M   'P 1'
#
loop_
_entity.id
_entity.type
_entity.pdbx_description
1 polymer ?
#
loop_
_entity_poly.entity_id
_entity_poly.type
_entity_poly.pdbx_seq_one_letter_code
_entity_poly.pdbx_strand_id
1 'polypeptide(L)'
;MLRFSSISLLALSCVALFATRVLADELEDVAGDITPPSAEPLIGSASQMAPQQLVFSNYKTEAFLLSVAVGLVVSYFYGSRKNKELAAAWEKPISDVLRANFSLVGDGRQVFEWDSAADVLFYASGRRHCKFAQGHVVLRARQDAVALINDLAANTQEKVEIEVTLNETESSGFVFAAVPRKRSKALGRDRYDIATFTKVVSNEKVSPKVAIFSENADATTQLLDSGLGDILASEASLLEELHVTDGPSEKPESHDFKCDKKLMAVIRLPAVTTEGLAQFKETLEFVFYLVDYISEAIVLRPESTRKLAKAREEAFKEFTRMAEQEKQDALAKTLAEKRRIELEGVDKMSPEQRRKWEEKDRKKQLKKEQSKRVRRVR
;
A
#
# COMPACT_ATOMS: atom_id res chain seq x y z
N MET A 1 13.50 10.85 14.76
CA MET A 1 13.84 10.18 13.50
C MET A 1 15.29 10.41 13.08
N LEU A 2 15.80 11.64 12.99
CA LEU A 2 17.20 11.89 12.58
C LEU A 2 18.28 11.23 13.47
N ARG A 3 18.14 11.23 14.81
CA ARG A 3 19.11 10.60 15.72
C ARG A 3 19.16 9.06 15.67
N PHE A 4 18.15 8.42 15.08
CA PHE A 4 18.04 6.95 15.07
C PHE A 4 18.48 6.35 13.73
N SER A 5 18.30 7.07 12.62
CA SER A 5 19.01 6.79 11.37
C SER A 5 20.53 6.81 11.58
N SER A 6 21.01 7.66 12.50
CA SER A 6 22.42 7.73 12.89
C SER A 6 22.91 6.44 13.54
N ILE A 7 22.08 5.69 14.26
CA ILE A 7 22.47 4.46 14.98
C ILE A 7 22.53 3.28 14.01
N SER A 8 21.63 3.19 13.04
CA SER A 8 21.71 2.20 11.95
C SER A 8 22.89 2.48 11.02
N LEU A 9 23.17 3.75 10.72
CA LEU A 9 24.39 4.17 10.03
C LEU A 9 25.63 3.88 10.89
N LEU A 10 25.53 4.02 12.22
CA LEU A 10 26.62 3.67 13.12
C LEU A 10 26.89 2.17 13.12
N ALA A 11 25.85 1.33 13.18
CA ALA A 11 26.00 -0.12 13.11
C ALA A 11 26.58 -0.56 11.76
N LEU A 12 26.11 0.00 10.64
CA LEU A 12 26.72 -0.23 9.33
C LEU A 12 28.16 0.30 9.28
N SER A 13 28.44 1.46 9.88
CA SER A 13 29.78 2.03 9.96
C SER A 13 30.70 1.22 10.86
N CYS A 14 30.18 0.58 11.92
CA CYS A 14 30.95 -0.28 12.81
C CYS A 14 31.27 -1.60 12.12
N VAL A 15 30.33 -2.17 11.37
CA VAL A 15 30.59 -3.35 10.52
C VAL A 15 31.59 -3.01 9.40
N ALA A 16 31.46 -1.82 8.78
CA ALA A 16 32.42 -1.35 7.79
C ALA A 16 33.80 -1.07 8.41
N LEU A 17 33.86 -0.45 9.59
CA LEU A 17 35.10 -0.19 10.32
C LEU A 17 35.78 -1.48 10.78
N PHE A 18 34.99 -2.47 11.17
CA PHE A 18 35.50 -3.79 11.52
C PHE A 18 36.04 -4.49 10.27
N ALA A 19 35.33 -4.43 9.14
CA ALA A 19 35.82 -4.95 7.86
C ALA A 19 37.09 -4.24 7.37
N THR A 20 37.20 -2.90 7.53
CA THR A 20 38.41 -2.16 7.17
C THR A 20 39.57 -2.41 8.12
N ARG A 21 39.31 -2.69 9.40
CA ARG A 21 40.36 -3.08 10.35
C ARG A 21 40.88 -4.48 10.07
N VAL A 22 40.01 -5.40 9.69
CA VAL A 22 40.40 -6.74 9.24
C VAL A 22 41.21 -6.67 7.95
N LEU A 23 40.83 -5.82 6.98
CA LEU A 23 41.63 -5.57 5.78
C LEU A 23 42.99 -4.90 6.09
N ALA A 24 43.06 -4.04 7.10
CA ALA A 24 44.29 -3.37 7.50
C ALA A 24 45.28 -4.35 8.17
N ASP A 25 44.78 -5.27 9.02
CA ASP A 25 45.58 -6.37 9.59
C ASP A 25 46.16 -7.26 8.47
N GLU A 26 45.38 -7.58 7.43
CA GLU A 26 45.87 -8.37 6.29
C GLU A 26 46.93 -7.64 5.45
N LEU A 27 46.90 -6.30 5.40
CA LEU A 27 47.91 -5.48 4.71
C LEU A 27 49.22 -5.36 5.49
N GLU A 28 49.17 -5.36 6.82
CA GLU A 28 50.37 -5.37 7.67
C GLU A 28 51.08 -6.73 7.64
N ASP A 29 50.33 -7.85 7.61
CA ASP A 29 50.90 -9.20 7.48
C ASP A 29 51.61 -9.42 6.12
N VAL A 30 51.15 -8.77 5.04
CA VAL A 30 51.81 -8.85 3.72
C VAL A 30 53.07 -7.98 3.62
N ALA A 31 53.17 -6.89 4.40
CA ALA A 31 54.33 -6.00 4.41
C ALA A 31 55.51 -6.53 5.26
N GLY A 32 55.26 -7.49 6.16
CA GLY A 32 56.26 -8.04 7.09
C GLY A 32 57.29 -9.01 6.50
N ASP A 33 57.10 -9.50 5.27
CA ASP A 33 57.83 -10.69 4.77
C ASP A 33 58.85 -10.41 3.64
N ILE A 34 59.38 -9.18 3.53
CA ILE A 34 60.42 -8.84 2.54
C ILE A 34 61.80 -8.73 3.21
N THR A 35 62.47 -9.87 3.40
CA THR A 35 63.95 -9.92 3.50
C THR A 35 64.53 -10.68 2.30
N PRO A 36 65.52 -10.13 1.58
CA PRO A 36 66.03 -10.77 0.35
C PRO A 36 66.91 -11.99 0.69
N PRO A 37 66.73 -13.15 0.03
CA PRO A 37 67.64 -14.28 0.18
C PRO A 37 68.93 -14.07 -0.62
N SER A 38 70.06 -14.41 -0.01
CA SER A 38 71.38 -14.45 -0.65
C SER A 38 71.45 -15.56 -1.71
N ALA A 39 72.16 -15.29 -2.81
CA ALA A 39 72.22 -16.10 -4.02
C ALA A 39 73.24 -17.25 -3.93
N GLU A 40 72.90 -18.43 -4.46
CA GLU A 40 73.79 -19.41 -5.12
C GLU A 40 72.96 -20.47 -5.91
N PRO A 41 73.53 -21.21 -6.89
CA PRO A 41 73.01 -21.22 -8.25
C PRO A 41 72.22 -22.47 -8.70
N LEU A 42 71.57 -22.28 -9.85
CA LEU A 42 70.65 -23.16 -10.58
C LEU A 42 71.19 -24.57 -10.89
N ILE A 43 70.50 -25.61 -10.41
CA ILE A 43 70.46 -26.94 -11.03
C ILE A 43 69.01 -27.41 -11.06
N GLY A 44 68.54 -27.77 -12.25
CA GLY A 44 67.13 -27.89 -12.58
C GLY A 44 66.34 -28.98 -11.85
N SER A 45 65.04 -28.74 -11.71
CA SER A 45 64.03 -29.79 -11.72
C SER A 45 62.66 -29.20 -12.04
N ALA A 46 61.85 -30.02 -12.67
CA ALA A 46 60.51 -29.81 -13.21
C ALA A 46 59.63 -28.81 -12.45
N SER A 47 58.82 -28.07 -13.22
CA SER A 47 57.58 -27.44 -12.75
C SER A 47 56.75 -28.46 -11.97
N GLN A 48 56.90 -28.46 -10.65
CA GLN A 48 55.95 -29.06 -9.74
C GLN A 48 54.95 -27.96 -9.41
N MET A 49 53.76 -28.03 -10.02
CA MET A 49 52.59 -27.37 -9.43
C MET A 49 52.41 -27.96 -8.03
N ALA A 50 52.97 -27.28 -7.03
CA ALA A 50 52.72 -27.63 -5.64
C ALA A 50 51.20 -27.54 -5.40
N PRO A 51 50.58 -28.52 -4.72
CA PRO A 51 49.18 -28.41 -4.36
C PRO A 51 49.04 -27.14 -3.53
N GLN A 52 48.16 -26.21 -3.94
CA GLN A 52 47.85 -25.02 -3.15
C GLN A 52 47.44 -25.49 -1.76
N GLN A 53 48.34 -25.34 -0.79
CA GLN A 53 48.07 -25.70 0.59
C GLN A 53 47.04 -24.70 1.09
N LEU A 54 45.85 -25.18 1.48
CA LEU A 54 44.80 -24.38 2.09
C LEU A 54 45.33 -23.84 3.42
N VAL A 55 45.89 -22.63 3.42
CA VAL A 55 46.38 -21.97 4.62
C VAL A 55 45.17 -21.43 5.39
N PHE A 56 44.75 -22.16 6.43
CA PHE A 56 43.60 -21.84 7.31
C PHE A 56 43.59 -20.42 7.90
N SER A 57 44.73 -19.71 7.90
CA SER A 57 44.82 -18.32 8.37
C SER A 57 43.99 -17.35 7.51
N ASN A 58 43.98 -17.53 6.19
CA ASN A 58 43.27 -16.65 5.24
C ASN A 58 41.75 -16.91 5.21
N TYR A 59 41.31 -18.03 5.79
CA TYR A 59 39.91 -18.44 5.80
C TYR A 59 39.17 -17.98 7.05
N LYS A 60 39.78 -17.23 7.97
CA LYS A 60 39.10 -16.73 9.19
C LYS A 60 37.92 -15.83 8.83
N THR A 61 38.13 -14.91 7.89
CA THR A 61 37.08 -13.99 7.40
C THR A 61 36.00 -14.76 6.63
N GLU A 62 36.39 -15.70 5.78
CA GLU A 62 35.45 -16.55 5.03
C GLU A 62 34.64 -17.46 5.96
N ALA A 63 35.26 -18.06 6.97
CA ALA A 63 34.60 -18.88 7.98
C ALA A 63 33.64 -18.06 8.85
N PHE A 64 34.00 -16.81 9.19
CA PHE A 64 33.10 -15.89 9.86
C PHE A 64 31.89 -15.56 8.99
N LEU A 65 32.09 -15.16 7.73
CA LEU A 65 30.99 -14.88 6.81
C LEU A 65 30.09 -16.10 6.59
N LEU A 66 30.68 -17.29 6.45
CA LEU A 66 29.94 -18.55 6.33
C LEU A 66 29.13 -18.83 7.60
N SER A 67 29.68 -18.59 8.79
CA SER A 67 28.97 -18.77 10.05
C SER A 67 27.77 -17.82 10.18
N VAL A 68 27.93 -16.56 9.75
CA VAL A 68 26.83 -15.58 9.70
C VAL A 68 25.77 -16.01 8.71
N ALA A 69 26.16 -16.45 7.51
CA ALA A 69 25.23 -16.95 6.50
C ALA A 69 24.43 -18.16 7.00
N VAL A 70 25.09 -19.13 7.64
CA VAL A 70 24.43 -20.28 8.27
C VAL A 70 23.47 -19.82 9.38
N GLY A 71 23.88 -18.86 10.21
CA GLY A 71 23.04 -18.27 11.24
C GLY A 71 21.75 -17.64 10.68
N LEU A 72 21.86 -16.89 9.57
CA LEU A 72 20.70 -16.30 8.89
C LEU A 72 19.76 -17.37 8.33
N VAL A 73 20.31 -18.43 7.73
CA VAL A 73 19.51 -19.56 7.21
C VAL A 73 18.75 -20.27 8.33
N VAL A 74 19.42 -20.56 9.46
CA VAL A 74 18.76 -21.17 10.63
C VAL A 74 17.66 -20.25 11.20
N SER A 75 17.94 -18.96 11.32
CA SER A 75 16.96 -17.96 11.76
C SER A 75 15.75 -17.92 10.83
N TYR A 76 15.96 -18.01 9.52
CA TYR A 76 14.88 -18.04 8.54
C TYR A 76 13.95 -19.24 8.75
N PHE A 77 14.52 -20.46 8.86
CA PHE A 77 13.71 -21.66 9.05
C PHE A 77 12.97 -21.66 10.39
N TYR A 78 13.62 -21.21 11.47
CA TYR A 78 12.97 -21.11 12.77
C TYR A 78 11.86 -20.05 12.79
N GLY A 79 12.13 -18.86 12.26
CA GLY A 79 11.18 -17.76 12.17
C GLY A 79 9.97 -18.10 11.30
N SER A 80 10.20 -18.68 10.11
CA SER A 80 9.14 -19.12 9.21
C SER A 80 8.25 -20.19 9.86
N ARG A 81 8.85 -21.16 10.57
CA ARG A 81 8.09 -22.18 11.29
C ARG A 81 7.21 -21.58 12.40
N LYS A 82 7.74 -20.62 13.17
CA LYS A 82 6.97 -19.92 14.20
C LYS A 82 5.82 -19.08 13.65
N ASN A 83 6.04 -18.40 12.53
CA ASN A 83 4.97 -17.67 11.86
C ASN A 83 3.87 -18.62 11.34
N LYS A 84 4.24 -19.80 10.81
CA LYS A 84 3.27 -20.83 10.41
C LYS A 84 2.46 -21.36 11.60
N GLU A 85 3.10 -21.62 12.74
CA GLU A 85 2.42 -22.04 13.98
C GLU A 85 1.43 -20.97 14.47
N LEU A 86 1.81 -19.69 14.42
CA LEU A 86 0.94 -18.57 14.80
C LEU A 86 -0.23 -18.38 13.84
N ALA A 87 0.04 -18.39 12.53
CA ALA A 87 -1.01 -18.27 11.52
C ALA A 87 -2.05 -19.38 11.66
N ALA A 88 -1.62 -20.63 11.89
CA ALA A 88 -2.53 -21.76 12.12
C ALA A 88 -3.39 -21.58 13.38
N ALA A 89 -2.85 -20.94 14.43
CA ALA A 89 -3.62 -20.65 15.65
C ALA A 89 -4.70 -19.58 15.41
N TRP A 90 -4.42 -18.60 14.54
CA TRP A 90 -5.34 -17.50 14.20
C TRP A 90 -6.34 -17.84 13.09
N GLU A 91 -6.05 -18.85 12.28
CA GLU A 91 -6.89 -19.26 11.15
C GLU A 91 -8.30 -19.65 11.60
N LYS A 92 -8.43 -20.46 12.65
CA LYS A 92 -9.74 -20.93 13.12
C LYS A 92 -10.63 -19.78 13.63
N PRO A 93 -10.19 -18.92 14.57
CA PRO A 93 -10.99 -17.79 15.03
C PRO A 93 -11.43 -16.84 13.90
N ILE A 94 -10.52 -16.51 12.97
CA ILE A 94 -10.82 -15.62 11.84
C ILE A 94 -11.81 -16.31 10.89
N SER A 95 -11.57 -17.59 10.56
CA SER A 95 -12.45 -18.36 9.69
C SER A 95 -13.86 -18.49 10.27
N ASP A 96 -13.99 -18.71 11.57
CA ASP A 96 -15.29 -18.85 12.24
C ASP A 96 -16.12 -17.55 12.09
N VAL A 97 -15.49 -16.38 12.29
CA VAL A 97 -16.18 -15.09 12.11
C VAL A 97 -16.51 -14.83 10.65
N LEU A 98 -15.58 -15.10 9.74
CA LEU A 98 -15.80 -14.91 8.31
C LEU A 98 -16.95 -15.79 7.79
N ARG A 99 -16.99 -17.08 8.16
CA ARG A 99 -18.04 -18.01 7.75
C ARG A 99 -19.41 -17.68 8.36
N ALA A 100 -19.44 -17.06 9.54
CA ALA A 100 -20.68 -16.59 10.13
C ALA A 100 -21.26 -15.37 9.41
N ASN A 101 -20.40 -14.54 8.80
CA ASN A 101 -20.77 -13.25 8.23
C ASN A 101 -20.86 -13.24 6.69
N PHE A 102 -20.18 -14.16 6.01
CA PHE A 102 -20.02 -14.18 4.55
C PHE A 102 -20.40 -15.56 3.99
N SER A 103 -21.04 -15.58 2.82
CA SER A 103 -21.39 -16.83 2.14
C SER A 103 -20.21 -17.46 1.40
N LEU A 104 -19.27 -16.64 0.92
CA LEU A 104 -18.04 -17.09 0.27
C LEU A 104 -16.84 -16.66 1.12
N VAL A 105 -16.00 -17.61 1.49
CA VAL A 105 -14.76 -17.36 2.25
C VAL A 105 -13.63 -18.14 1.59
N GLY A 106 -12.64 -17.41 1.08
CA GLY A 106 -11.53 -17.92 0.26
C GLY A 106 -12.03 -18.74 -0.94
N ASP A 107 -11.28 -19.79 -1.26
CA ASP A 107 -11.59 -20.73 -2.35
C ASP A 107 -12.50 -21.89 -1.89
N GLY A 108 -13.14 -21.75 -0.73
CA GLY A 108 -13.98 -22.78 -0.10
C GLY A 108 -13.20 -23.93 0.57
N ARG A 109 -11.92 -24.12 0.23
CA ARG A 109 -11.03 -25.12 0.84
C ARG A 109 -10.05 -24.52 1.86
N GLN A 110 -9.40 -23.44 1.48
CA GLN A 110 -8.42 -22.72 2.30
C GLN A 110 -8.88 -21.28 2.46
N VAL A 111 -8.72 -20.74 3.67
CA VAL A 111 -9.09 -19.36 3.99
C VAL A 111 -7.88 -18.45 3.90
N PHE A 112 -6.71 -18.98 4.26
CA PHE A 112 -5.45 -18.26 4.32
C PHE A 112 -4.57 -18.59 3.12
N GLU A 113 -4.09 -17.55 2.45
CA GLU A 113 -3.13 -17.61 1.36
C GLU A 113 -1.85 -16.87 1.79
N TRP A 114 -0.69 -17.47 1.57
CA TRP A 114 0.59 -16.87 1.98
C TRP A 114 1.14 -15.97 0.88
N ASP A 115 1.21 -14.66 1.13
CA ASP A 115 1.91 -13.72 0.24
C ASP A 115 3.40 -13.63 0.60
N SER A 116 3.70 -13.65 1.90
CA SER A 116 5.07 -13.62 2.42
C SER A 116 5.20 -14.48 3.68
N ALA A 117 6.42 -14.79 4.11
CA ALA A 117 6.65 -15.55 5.35
C ALA A 117 6.12 -14.86 6.63
N ALA A 118 5.71 -13.60 6.53
CA ALA A 118 5.13 -12.79 7.61
C ALA A 118 3.77 -12.16 7.25
N ASP A 119 3.26 -12.35 6.03
CA ASP A 119 1.96 -11.81 5.62
C ASP A 119 1.06 -12.90 5.05
N VAL A 120 -0.17 -12.95 5.56
CA VAL A 120 -1.17 -13.95 5.21
C VAL A 120 -2.45 -13.24 4.81
N LEU A 121 -2.90 -13.53 3.59
CA LEU A 121 -4.07 -12.95 2.98
C LEU A 121 -5.30 -13.81 3.28
N PHE A 122 -6.44 -13.16 3.46
CA PHE A 122 -7.73 -13.80 3.41
C PHE A 122 -8.72 -12.94 2.64
N TYR A 123 -9.67 -13.62 2.00
CA TYR A 123 -10.71 -13.00 1.18
C TYR A 123 -12.09 -13.55 1.57
N ALA A 124 -13.10 -12.69 1.57
CA ALA A 124 -14.48 -13.08 1.81
C ALA A 124 -15.45 -12.20 1.00
N SER A 125 -16.57 -12.78 0.56
CA SER A 125 -17.61 -12.06 -0.16
C SER A 125 -19.00 -12.67 0.06
N GLY A 126 -20.04 -11.96 -0.40
CA GLY A 126 -21.43 -12.41 -0.28
C GLY A 126 -22.18 -11.95 0.98
N ARG A 127 -21.76 -10.84 1.57
CA ARG A 127 -22.57 -10.06 2.53
C ARG A 127 -23.29 -8.94 1.78
N ARG A 128 -24.49 -8.52 2.24
CA ARG A 128 -25.39 -7.61 1.52
C ARG A 128 -24.79 -6.24 1.19
N HIS A 129 -24.19 -5.56 2.18
CA HIS A 129 -23.76 -4.16 2.06
C HIS A 129 -22.30 -3.96 1.64
N CYS A 130 -21.61 -5.03 1.23
CA CYS A 130 -20.24 -4.95 0.75
C CYS A 130 -20.03 -5.82 -0.49
N LYS A 131 -19.16 -5.37 -1.40
CA LYS A 131 -18.76 -6.14 -2.57
C LYS A 131 -17.89 -7.33 -2.16
N PHE A 132 -16.85 -7.05 -1.37
CA PHE A 132 -15.94 -8.04 -0.81
C PHE A 132 -15.19 -7.44 0.38
N ALA A 133 -14.66 -8.32 1.23
CA ALA A 133 -13.72 -8.03 2.29
C ALA A 133 -12.42 -8.78 2.00
N GLN A 134 -11.31 -8.08 2.09
CA GLN A 134 -9.97 -8.66 2.06
C GLN A 134 -9.25 -8.28 3.35
N GLY A 135 -8.30 -9.10 3.78
CA GLY A 135 -7.49 -8.75 4.92
C GLY A 135 -6.14 -9.43 4.92
N HIS A 136 -5.24 -8.82 5.69
CA HIS A 136 -3.84 -9.16 5.81
C HIS A 136 -3.55 -9.42 7.29
N VAL A 137 -3.08 -10.61 7.62
CA VAL A 137 -2.55 -10.92 8.95
C VAL A 137 -1.05 -10.64 8.91
N VAL A 138 -0.69 -9.43 9.35
CA VAL A 138 0.69 -8.96 9.37
C VAL A 138 1.35 -9.44 10.67
N LEU A 139 2.14 -10.49 10.53
CA LEU A 139 3.01 -11.03 11.57
C LEU A 139 4.36 -10.31 11.58
N ARG A 140 5.09 -10.43 12.68
CA ARG A 140 6.48 -9.95 12.73
C ARG A 140 7.37 -10.79 11.81
N ALA A 141 8.32 -10.14 11.14
CA ALA A 141 9.25 -10.77 10.21
C ALA A 141 10.38 -11.53 10.94
N ARG A 142 10.02 -12.56 11.72
CA ARG A 142 10.95 -13.37 12.52
C ARG A 142 12.02 -14.10 11.69
N GLN A 143 11.74 -14.30 10.41
CA GLN A 143 12.66 -14.94 9.47
C GLN A 143 13.86 -14.05 9.10
N ASP A 144 13.76 -12.74 9.30
CA ASP A 144 14.79 -11.77 8.98
C ASP A 144 15.37 -11.18 10.28
N ALA A 145 16.64 -11.47 10.55
CA ALA A 145 17.33 -10.99 11.73
C ALA A 145 17.43 -9.46 11.78
N VAL A 146 17.56 -8.80 10.63
CA VAL A 146 17.62 -7.33 10.53
C VAL A 146 16.26 -6.73 10.87
N ALA A 147 15.19 -7.31 10.31
CA ALA A 147 13.83 -6.92 10.64
C ALA A 147 13.51 -7.13 12.13
N LEU A 148 13.98 -8.22 12.73
CA LEU A 148 13.79 -8.50 14.16
C LEU A 148 14.51 -7.50 15.07
N ILE A 149 15.71 -7.07 14.70
CA ILE A 149 16.44 -6.00 15.42
C ILE A 149 15.67 -4.67 15.31
N ASN A 150 15.15 -4.35 14.13
CA ASN A 150 14.33 -3.15 13.93
C ASN A 150 13.02 -3.23 14.71
N ASP A 151 12.36 -4.40 14.74
CA ASP A 151 11.14 -4.64 15.50
C ASP A 151 11.37 -4.50 17.01
N LEU A 152 12.53 -4.93 17.52
CA LEU A 152 12.90 -4.74 18.92
C LEU A 152 13.01 -3.26 19.28
N ALA A 153 13.48 -2.42 18.35
CA ALA A 153 13.57 -0.97 18.54
C ALA A 153 12.21 -0.25 18.36
N ALA A 154 11.38 -0.72 17.44
CA ALA A 154 10.10 -0.10 17.09
C ALA A 154 8.92 -0.58 17.95
N ASN A 155 9.08 -1.68 18.69
CA ASN A 155 8.01 -2.38 19.43
C ASN A 155 6.79 -2.68 18.53
N THR A 156 7.06 -3.19 17.32
CA THR A 156 6.03 -3.54 16.35
C THR A 156 5.16 -4.66 16.91
N GLN A 157 3.85 -4.44 16.94
CA GLN A 157 2.87 -5.46 17.33
C GLN A 157 2.28 -6.12 16.08
N GLU A 158 1.89 -7.37 16.23
CA GLU A 158 1.22 -8.11 15.17
C GLU A 158 -0.20 -7.58 15.02
N LYS A 159 -0.70 -7.52 13.79
CA LYS A 159 -1.97 -6.87 13.48
C LYS A 159 -2.69 -7.58 12.34
N VAL A 160 -4.00 -7.38 12.28
CA VAL A 160 -4.87 -7.77 11.18
C VAL A 160 -5.38 -6.49 10.55
N GLU A 161 -5.03 -6.28 9.29
CA GLU A 161 -5.56 -5.19 8.48
C GLU A 161 -6.72 -5.74 7.65
N ILE A 162 -7.86 -5.07 7.70
CA ILE A 162 -9.08 -5.50 7.03
C ILE A 162 -9.53 -4.35 6.16
N GLU A 163 -9.79 -4.63 4.89
CA GLU A 163 -10.36 -3.70 3.93
C GLU A 163 -11.65 -4.27 3.38
N VAL A 164 -12.76 -3.61 3.70
CA VAL A 164 -14.09 -3.95 3.19
C VAL A 164 -14.48 -2.91 2.14
N THR A 165 -14.67 -3.35 0.90
CA THR A 165 -15.21 -2.50 -0.15
C THR A 165 -16.73 -2.49 -0.06
N LEU A 166 -17.30 -1.33 0.26
CA LEU A 166 -18.73 -1.10 0.42
C LEU A 166 -19.45 -0.96 -0.93
N ASN A 167 -20.76 -1.15 -0.91
CA ASN A 167 -21.61 -0.86 -2.06
C ASN A 167 -21.70 0.64 -2.32
N GLU A 168 -21.51 1.05 -3.57
CA GLU A 168 -21.50 2.46 -3.97
C GLU A 168 -22.86 3.14 -3.84
N THR A 169 -23.95 2.39 -4.02
CA THR A 169 -25.32 2.93 -4.10
C THR A 169 -25.98 3.10 -2.74
N GLU A 170 -25.63 2.27 -1.76
CA GLU A 170 -26.34 2.19 -0.47
C GLU A 170 -25.69 3.06 0.61
N SER A 171 -24.36 3.10 0.64
CA SER A 171 -23.62 3.81 1.68
C SER A 171 -23.51 5.31 1.39
N SER A 172 -23.62 6.15 2.42
CA SER A 172 -23.31 7.59 2.31
C SER A 172 -21.78 7.78 2.15
N GLY A 173 -21.34 8.59 1.19
CA GLY A 173 -19.92 8.91 1.00
C GLY A 173 -19.45 9.99 1.98
N PHE A 174 -18.48 9.68 2.84
CA PHE A 174 -17.79 10.63 3.71
C PHE A 174 -16.44 10.05 4.14
N VAL A 175 -15.49 10.92 4.51
CA VAL A 175 -14.22 10.51 5.14
C VAL A 175 -14.28 10.66 6.65
N PHE A 176 -13.95 9.57 7.34
CA PHE A 176 -13.74 9.51 8.77
C PHE A 176 -12.49 8.67 9.07
N ALA A 177 -11.68 9.06 10.03
CA ALA A 177 -10.64 8.19 10.56
C ALA A 177 -10.45 8.36 12.07
N ALA A 178 -10.32 7.25 12.79
CA ALA A 178 -9.90 7.21 14.18
C ALA A 178 -8.55 6.48 14.25
N VAL A 179 -7.51 7.19 14.72
CA VAL A 179 -6.15 6.65 14.75
C VAL A 179 -5.40 7.03 16.04
N PRO A 180 -4.35 6.30 16.42
CA PRO A 180 -3.51 6.69 17.53
C PRO A 180 -2.86 8.06 17.26
N ARG A 181 -2.84 8.92 18.27
CA ARG A 181 -2.29 10.28 18.19
C ARG A 181 -0.81 10.32 17.81
N LYS A 182 -0.08 9.22 18.01
CA LYS A 182 1.30 9.04 17.54
C LYS A 182 1.40 8.99 16.01
N ARG A 183 0.41 8.41 15.33
CA ARG A 183 0.38 8.25 13.86
C ARG A 183 -0.38 9.36 13.14
N SER A 184 -1.16 10.18 13.84
CA SER A 184 -1.97 11.25 13.25
C SER A 184 -1.19 12.20 12.32
N LYS A 185 0.03 12.60 12.69
CA LYS A 185 0.88 13.49 11.86
C LYS A 185 1.45 12.80 10.62
N ALA A 186 1.73 11.51 10.69
CA ALA A 186 2.19 10.75 9.54
C ALA A 186 1.02 10.58 8.56
N LEU A 187 -0.12 10.13 9.08
CA LEU A 187 -1.35 9.90 8.31
C LEU A 187 -1.83 11.13 7.55
N GLY A 188 -1.82 12.32 8.18
CA GLY A 188 -2.20 13.57 7.53
C GLY A 188 -1.24 14.06 6.44
N ARG A 189 -0.10 13.37 6.23
CA ARG A 189 0.83 13.61 5.12
C ARG A 189 0.83 12.47 4.11
N ASP A 190 0.75 11.24 4.59
CA ASP A 190 0.93 10.03 3.79
C ASP A 190 -0.33 9.71 2.98
N ARG A 191 -1.53 10.01 3.51
CA ARG A 191 -2.80 9.73 2.83
C ARG A 191 -3.47 10.99 2.28
N TYR A 192 -3.79 10.95 0.99
CA TYR A 192 -4.37 12.09 0.27
C TYR A 192 -5.82 12.37 0.68
N ASP A 193 -6.62 11.32 0.87
CA ASP A 193 -8.02 11.41 1.31
C ASP A 193 -8.16 12.20 2.62
N ILE A 194 -7.41 11.81 3.64
CA ILE A 194 -7.45 12.44 4.97
C ILE A 194 -6.91 13.86 4.90
N ALA A 195 -5.78 14.09 4.23
CA ALA A 195 -5.16 15.41 4.11
C ALA A 195 -6.05 16.43 3.39
N THR A 196 -6.84 15.98 2.43
CA THR A 196 -7.66 16.86 1.58
C THR A 196 -9.04 17.14 2.17
N PHE A 197 -9.71 16.11 2.71
CA PHE A 197 -11.13 16.19 3.05
C PHE A 197 -11.41 16.37 4.54
N THR A 198 -10.48 16.00 5.43
CA THR A 198 -10.78 15.92 6.86
C THR A 198 -10.11 17.01 7.69
N LYS A 199 -10.67 17.24 8.88
CA LYS A 199 -10.04 18.05 9.94
C LYS A 199 -9.95 17.24 11.22
N VAL A 200 -8.94 17.52 12.03
CA VAL A 200 -8.80 16.89 13.35
C VAL A 200 -9.82 17.48 14.31
N VAL A 201 -10.68 16.63 14.88
CA VAL A 201 -11.73 17.01 15.83
C VAL A 201 -11.46 16.32 17.16
N SER A 202 -11.65 17.04 18.27
CA SER A 202 -11.65 16.47 19.62
C SER A 202 -13.09 16.14 20.05
N ASN A 203 -13.30 14.95 20.59
CA ASN A 203 -14.59 14.53 21.16
C ASN A 203 -14.35 13.94 22.56
N GLU A 204 -15.25 14.22 23.49
CA GLU A 204 -15.19 13.73 24.88
C GLU A 204 -15.45 12.23 24.99
N LYS A 205 -16.18 11.63 24.03
CA LYS A 205 -16.48 10.19 23.99
C LYS A 205 -15.27 9.30 23.66
N VAL A 206 -14.13 9.89 23.32
CA VAL A 206 -12.96 9.16 22.81
C VAL A 206 -11.73 9.45 23.67
N SER A 207 -10.89 8.44 23.88
CA SER A 207 -9.64 8.59 24.65
C SER A 207 -8.74 9.68 24.04
N PRO A 208 -8.07 10.51 24.86
CA PRO A 208 -7.16 11.56 24.38
C PRO A 208 -5.96 11.02 23.59
N LYS A 209 -5.70 9.70 23.66
CA LYS A 209 -4.67 9.00 22.88
C LYS A 209 -5.08 8.74 21.43
N VAL A 210 -6.36 8.87 21.10
CA VAL A 210 -6.89 8.70 19.75
C VAL A 210 -7.18 10.08 19.16
N ALA A 211 -6.82 10.26 17.88
CA ALA A 211 -7.13 11.44 17.09
C ALA A 211 -8.21 11.08 16.07
N ILE A 212 -9.26 11.89 16.02
CA ILE A 212 -10.38 11.73 15.08
C ILE A 212 -10.20 12.73 13.95
N PHE A 213 -10.21 12.22 12.73
CA PHE A 213 -10.31 12.99 11.50
C PHE A 213 -11.74 12.89 10.99
N SER A 214 -12.39 14.04 10.83
CA SER A 214 -13.79 14.11 10.44
C SER A 214 -13.95 15.10 9.29
N GLU A 215 -14.62 14.67 8.22
CA GLU A 215 -15.16 15.57 7.18
C GLU A 215 -16.51 16.17 7.61
N ASN A 216 -17.37 15.38 8.26
CA ASN A 216 -18.71 15.77 8.68
C ASN A 216 -18.99 15.39 10.15
N ALA A 217 -19.40 16.37 10.95
CA ALA A 217 -19.71 16.20 12.37
C ALA A 217 -20.94 15.31 12.63
N ASP A 218 -21.94 15.33 11.75
CA ASP A 218 -23.16 14.52 11.87
C ASP A 218 -22.82 13.02 11.73
N ALA A 219 -22.09 12.69 10.65
CA ALA A 219 -21.59 11.33 10.40
C ALA A 219 -20.70 10.83 11.55
N THR A 220 -19.83 11.70 12.05
CA THR A 220 -18.93 11.38 13.17
C THR A 220 -19.71 11.06 14.46
N THR A 221 -20.75 11.83 14.76
CA THR A 221 -21.55 11.60 15.98
C THR A 221 -22.30 10.27 15.88
N GLN A 222 -22.98 10.03 14.74
CA GLN A 222 -23.68 8.77 14.49
C GLN A 222 -22.73 7.56 14.55
N LEU A 223 -21.53 7.67 13.96
CA LEU A 223 -20.55 6.59 13.98
C LEU A 223 -19.99 6.34 15.39
N LEU A 224 -19.76 7.37 16.21
CA LEU A 224 -19.32 7.19 17.59
C LEU A 224 -20.43 6.59 18.48
N ASP A 225 -21.69 6.90 18.19
CA ASP A 225 -22.86 6.38 18.90
C ASP A 225 -23.17 4.91 18.59
N SER A 226 -22.53 4.33 17.56
CA SER A 226 -22.66 2.91 17.19
C SER A 226 -22.05 1.93 18.22
N GLY A 227 -21.42 2.43 19.28
CA GLY A 227 -20.56 1.66 20.20
C GLY A 227 -19.08 1.84 19.93
N LEU A 228 -18.71 2.48 18.79
CA LEU A 228 -17.32 2.78 18.48
C LEU A 228 -16.69 3.72 19.52
N GLY A 229 -17.46 4.69 20.05
CA GLY A 229 -16.98 5.59 21.09
C GLY A 229 -16.47 4.82 22.32
N ASP A 230 -17.24 3.85 22.79
CA ASP A 230 -16.90 3.04 23.96
C ASP A 230 -15.65 2.18 23.72
N ILE A 231 -15.54 1.59 22.52
CA ILE A 231 -14.37 0.81 22.11
C ILE A 231 -13.13 1.71 22.02
N LEU A 232 -13.24 2.92 21.49
CA LEU A 232 -12.12 3.86 21.39
C LEU A 232 -11.78 4.53 22.74
N ALA A 233 -12.71 4.55 23.69
CA ALA A 233 -12.47 5.01 25.06
C ALA A 233 -11.75 3.94 25.89
N SER A 234 -11.98 2.66 25.61
CA SER A 234 -11.35 1.55 26.30
C SER A 234 -9.86 1.42 25.95
N GLU A 235 -9.00 1.47 26.97
CA GLU A 235 -7.56 1.25 26.83
C GLU A 235 -7.19 -0.21 26.50
N ALA A 236 -8.11 -1.15 26.75
CA ALA A 236 -7.95 -2.56 26.43
C ALA A 236 -8.40 -2.91 25.01
N SER A 237 -8.85 -1.92 24.23
CA SER A 237 -9.32 -2.14 22.87
C SER A 237 -8.21 -2.68 21.96
N LEU A 238 -8.56 -3.70 21.18
CA LEU A 238 -7.70 -4.25 20.13
C LEU A 238 -7.80 -3.46 18.83
N LEU A 239 -8.84 -2.63 18.66
CA LEU A 239 -9.01 -1.78 17.49
C LEU A 239 -8.05 -0.60 17.56
N GLU A 240 -7.00 -0.61 16.73
CA GLU A 240 -6.01 0.47 16.70
C GLU A 240 -6.44 1.59 15.77
N GLU A 241 -6.87 1.24 14.56
CA GLU A 241 -7.20 2.20 13.50
C GLU A 241 -8.52 1.82 12.83
N LEU A 242 -9.33 2.83 12.53
CA LEU A 242 -10.55 2.68 11.75
C LEU A 242 -10.63 3.83 10.75
N HIS A 243 -10.87 3.53 9.49
CA HIS A 243 -10.98 4.48 8.41
C HIS A 243 -12.22 4.17 7.59
N VAL A 244 -13.06 5.17 7.37
CA VAL A 244 -14.12 5.16 6.37
C VAL A 244 -13.71 6.18 5.32
N THR A 245 -13.59 5.74 4.07
CA THR A 245 -13.19 6.62 2.97
C THR A 245 -14.01 6.31 1.73
N ASP A 246 -14.30 7.35 0.96
CA ASP A 246 -14.92 7.30 -0.36
C ASP A 246 -13.96 7.80 -1.45
N GLY A 247 -12.73 8.13 -1.07
CA GLY A 247 -11.71 8.70 -1.94
C GLY A 247 -10.48 7.79 -2.09
N PRO A 248 -9.60 8.11 -3.06
CA PRO A 248 -8.37 7.37 -3.25
C PRO A 248 -7.39 7.63 -2.09
N SER A 249 -6.72 6.57 -1.63
CA SER A 249 -5.69 6.65 -0.58
C SER A 249 -4.50 7.53 -1.00
N GLU A 250 -4.08 7.39 -2.26
CA GLU A 250 -2.98 8.14 -2.85
C GLU A 250 -3.49 9.20 -3.82
N LYS A 251 -2.67 10.23 -4.07
CA LYS A 251 -3.04 11.29 -5.01
C LYS A 251 -3.10 10.72 -6.43
N PRO A 252 -4.25 10.80 -7.12
CA PRO A 252 -4.35 10.33 -8.49
C PRO A 252 -3.37 11.07 -9.41
N GLU A 253 -2.69 10.34 -10.29
CA GLU A 253 -1.85 10.91 -11.35
C GLU A 253 -2.64 11.07 -12.66
N SER A 254 -3.64 10.23 -12.88
CA SER A 254 -4.50 10.22 -14.06
C SER A 254 -5.89 10.76 -13.75
N HIS A 255 -6.60 11.15 -14.80
CA HIS A 255 -8.01 11.52 -14.74
C HIS A 255 -8.95 10.31 -14.60
N ASP A 256 -8.47 9.11 -14.93
CA ASP A 256 -9.21 7.85 -14.79
C ASP A 256 -8.80 7.16 -13.49
N PHE A 257 -9.50 7.49 -12.40
CA PHE A 257 -9.30 6.86 -11.11
C PHE A 257 -10.66 6.46 -10.51
N LYS A 258 -10.66 5.33 -9.79
CA LYS A 258 -11.86 4.79 -9.18
C LYS A 258 -11.96 5.21 -7.71
N CYS A 259 -13.11 5.75 -7.35
CA CYS A 259 -13.46 6.09 -5.96
C CYS A 259 -14.36 5.00 -5.39
N ASP A 260 -13.74 3.93 -4.87
CA ASP A 260 -14.47 2.91 -4.13
C ASP A 260 -14.67 3.37 -2.68
N LYS A 261 -15.87 3.14 -2.14
CA LYS A 261 -16.15 3.34 -0.71
C LYS A 261 -15.58 2.17 0.07
N LYS A 262 -14.74 2.46 1.06
CA LYS A 262 -13.98 1.46 1.80
C LYS A 262 -14.06 1.70 3.30
N LEU A 263 -14.23 0.63 4.05
CA LEU A 263 -14.00 0.56 5.48
C LEU A 263 -12.69 -0.18 5.71
N MET A 264 -11.68 0.49 6.26
CA MET A 264 -10.41 -0.12 6.64
C MET A 264 -10.28 -0.14 8.15
N ALA A 265 -9.96 -1.30 8.73
CA ALA A 265 -9.75 -1.47 10.16
C ALA A 265 -8.40 -2.15 10.41
N VAL A 266 -7.69 -1.71 11.44
CA VAL A 266 -6.46 -2.36 11.93
C VAL A 266 -6.70 -2.84 13.34
N ILE A 267 -6.68 -4.15 13.52
CA ILE A 267 -6.89 -4.82 14.81
C ILE A 267 -5.56 -5.41 15.27
N ARG A 268 -5.12 -5.07 16.48
CA ARG A 268 -3.95 -5.68 17.10
C ARG A 268 -4.23 -7.15 17.44
N LEU A 269 -3.28 -8.03 17.16
CA LEU A 269 -3.32 -9.42 17.62
C LEU A 269 -2.82 -9.50 19.08
N PRO A 270 -3.67 -9.93 20.03
CA PRO A 270 -3.23 -10.19 21.41
C PRO A 270 -2.41 -11.49 21.47
N ALA A 271 -1.93 -11.84 22.66
CA ALA A 271 -1.38 -13.18 22.87
C ALA A 271 -2.45 -14.25 22.65
N VAL A 272 -2.07 -15.39 22.06
CA VAL A 272 -2.95 -16.53 21.79
C VAL A 272 -3.38 -17.20 23.11
N THR A 273 -4.37 -16.58 23.74
CA THR A 273 -4.99 -16.97 25.01
C THR A 273 -6.49 -17.05 24.80
N THR A 274 -7.22 -17.81 25.60
CA THR A 274 -8.68 -17.96 25.45
C THR A 274 -9.40 -16.62 25.51
N GLU A 275 -8.97 -15.71 26.40
CA GLU A 275 -9.52 -14.36 26.52
C GLU A 275 -9.15 -13.47 25.33
N GLY A 276 -7.88 -13.48 24.90
CA GLY A 276 -7.43 -12.70 23.76
C GLY A 276 -8.12 -13.11 22.45
N LEU A 277 -8.34 -14.41 22.26
CA LEU A 277 -9.08 -14.93 21.11
C LEU A 277 -10.54 -14.48 21.12
N ALA A 278 -11.19 -14.47 22.28
CA ALA A 278 -12.57 -14.00 22.42
C ALA A 278 -12.69 -12.50 22.15
N GLN A 279 -11.83 -11.68 22.75
CA GLN A 279 -11.80 -10.23 22.51
C GLN A 279 -11.52 -9.88 21.05
N PHE A 280 -10.62 -10.61 20.41
CA PHE A 280 -10.34 -10.43 18.97
C PHE A 280 -11.58 -10.76 18.14
N LYS A 281 -12.25 -11.88 18.46
CA LYS A 281 -13.48 -12.30 17.78
C LYS A 281 -14.57 -11.23 17.87
N GLU A 282 -14.81 -10.70 19.06
CA GLU A 282 -15.78 -9.63 19.31
C GLU A 282 -15.42 -8.35 18.55
N THR A 283 -14.14 -7.98 18.52
CA THR A 283 -13.66 -6.80 17.78
C THR A 283 -13.85 -6.98 16.27
N LEU A 284 -13.56 -8.18 15.75
CA LEU A 284 -13.74 -8.50 14.33
C LEU A 284 -15.22 -8.51 13.92
N GLU A 285 -16.08 -9.10 14.75
CA GLU A 285 -17.54 -9.07 14.58
C GLU A 285 -18.07 -7.63 14.62
N PHE A 286 -17.52 -6.78 15.50
CA PHE A 286 -17.88 -5.37 15.57
C PHE A 286 -17.51 -4.60 14.28
N VAL A 287 -16.33 -4.84 13.71
CA VAL A 287 -15.94 -4.24 12.41
C VAL A 287 -16.94 -4.61 11.32
N PHE A 288 -17.41 -5.85 11.31
CA PHE A 288 -18.41 -6.30 10.35
C PHE A 288 -19.81 -5.73 10.65
N TYR A 289 -20.19 -5.56 11.91
CA TYR A 289 -21.38 -4.82 12.29
C TYR A 289 -21.34 -3.36 11.79
N LEU A 290 -20.19 -2.70 11.85
CA LEU A 290 -20.03 -1.34 11.33
C LEU A 290 -20.28 -1.24 9.82
N VAL A 291 -20.03 -2.28 9.04
CA VAL A 291 -20.33 -2.31 7.59
C VAL A 291 -21.83 -2.10 7.36
N ASP A 292 -22.66 -2.81 8.11
CA ASP A 292 -24.12 -2.71 8.00
C ASP A 292 -24.59 -1.37 8.60
N TYR A 293 -24.05 -0.97 9.75
CA TYR A 293 -24.39 0.30 10.39
C TYR A 293 -24.09 1.52 9.50
N ILE A 294 -22.94 1.57 8.84
CA ILE A 294 -22.57 2.66 7.92
C ILE A 294 -23.52 2.73 6.72
N SER A 295 -24.02 1.57 6.26
CA SER A 295 -24.85 1.48 5.07
C SER A 295 -26.33 1.76 5.37
N GLU A 296 -26.84 1.33 6.53
CA GLU A 296 -28.25 1.45 6.89
C GLU A 296 -28.55 2.65 7.81
N ALA A 297 -27.71 2.87 8.83
CA ALA A 297 -28.01 3.82 9.90
C ALA A 297 -27.49 5.23 9.61
N ILE A 298 -26.37 5.37 8.89
CA ILE A 298 -25.76 6.68 8.63
C ILE A 298 -26.49 7.40 7.49
N VAL A 299 -27.46 8.21 7.88
CA VAL A 299 -28.21 9.09 6.97
C VAL A 299 -27.70 10.52 7.12
N LEU A 300 -27.07 11.01 6.07
CA LEU A 300 -26.60 12.39 6.01
C LEU A 300 -27.72 13.34 5.63
N ARG A 301 -27.76 14.51 6.29
CA ARG A 301 -28.66 15.60 5.90
C ARG A 301 -28.39 16.04 4.46
N PRO A 302 -29.42 16.40 3.68
CA PRO A 302 -29.24 16.84 2.29
C PRO A 302 -28.28 18.02 2.12
N GLU A 303 -28.21 18.91 3.12
CA GLU A 303 -27.24 20.01 3.15
C GLU A 303 -25.80 19.50 3.21
N SER A 304 -25.54 18.54 4.09
CA SER A 304 -24.22 17.92 4.23
C SER A 304 -23.84 17.17 2.95
N THR A 305 -24.75 16.39 2.37
CA THR A 305 -24.50 15.68 1.10
C THR A 305 -24.12 16.65 -0.03
N ARG A 306 -24.79 17.81 -0.13
CA ARG A 306 -24.43 18.86 -1.12
C ARG A 306 -23.05 19.45 -0.86
N LYS A 307 -22.68 19.67 0.41
CA LYS A 307 -21.35 20.19 0.77
C LYS A 307 -20.25 19.19 0.42
N LEU A 308 -20.46 17.91 0.74
CA LEU A 308 -19.53 16.82 0.41
C LEU A 308 -19.34 16.71 -1.11
N ALA A 309 -20.44 16.69 -1.88
CA ALA A 309 -20.37 16.65 -3.34
C ALA A 309 -19.58 17.84 -3.93
N LYS A 310 -19.81 19.05 -3.41
CA LYS A 310 -19.07 20.25 -3.83
C LYS A 310 -17.58 20.18 -3.48
N ALA A 311 -17.23 19.67 -2.30
CA ALA A 311 -15.84 19.47 -1.90
C ALA A 311 -15.12 18.47 -2.83
N ARG A 312 -15.81 17.43 -3.30
CA ARG A 312 -15.27 16.49 -4.31
C ARG A 312 -15.13 17.10 -5.68
N GLU A 313 -16.12 17.87 -6.14
CA GLU A 313 -16.03 18.60 -7.41
C GLU A 313 -14.82 19.55 -7.41
N GLU A 314 -14.56 20.24 -6.30
CA GLU A 314 -13.42 21.15 -6.17
C GLU A 314 -12.09 20.40 -6.14
N ALA A 315 -11.99 19.31 -5.37
CA ALA A 315 -10.79 18.48 -5.31
C ALA A 315 -10.45 17.83 -6.65
N PHE A 316 -11.47 17.43 -7.43
CA PHE A 316 -11.29 16.74 -8.71
C PHE A 316 -11.46 17.62 -9.95
N LYS A 317 -11.57 18.94 -9.77
CA LYS A 317 -11.74 19.91 -10.85
C LYS A 317 -10.62 19.84 -11.88
N GLU A 318 -9.38 19.71 -11.41
CA GLU A 318 -8.21 19.66 -12.28
C GLU A 318 -8.19 18.38 -13.14
N PHE A 319 -8.53 17.24 -12.54
CA PHE A 319 -8.64 15.97 -13.26
C PHE A 319 -9.79 15.99 -14.28
N THR A 320 -10.91 16.62 -13.93
CA THR A 320 -12.03 16.82 -14.87
C THR A 320 -11.60 17.68 -16.06
N ARG A 321 -10.80 18.72 -15.83
CA ARG A 321 -10.24 19.57 -16.88
C ARG A 321 -9.27 18.79 -17.77
N MET A 322 -8.40 17.98 -17.18
CA MET A 322 -7.48 17.10 -17.92
C MET A 322 -8.25 16.09 -18.79
N ALA A 323 -9.30 15.46 -18.25
CA ALA A 323 -10.14 14.52 -18.98
C ALA A 323 -10.83 15.18 -20.19
N GLU A 324 -11.35 16.40 -20.03
CA GLU A 324 -11.99 17.15 -21.11
C GLU A 324 -10.99 17.54 -22.20
N GLN A 325 -9.78 17.97 -21.81
CA GLN A 325 -8.71 18.28 -22.75
C GLN A 325 -8.29 17.05 -23.57
N GLU A 326 -8.10 15.90 -22.91
CA GLU A 326 -7.73 14.66 -23.59
C GLU A 326 -8.82 14.19 -24.57
N LYS A 327 -10.09 14.32 -24.20
CA LYS A 327 -11.22 14.04 -25.10
C LYS A 327 -11.21 14.96 -26.31
N GLN A 328 -10.97 16.26 -26.12
CA GLN A 328 -10.88 17.21 -27.22
C GLN A 328 -9.72 16.90 -28.17
N ASP A 329 -8.56 16.54 -27.63
CA ASP A 329 -7.38 16.18 -28.41
C ASP A 329 -7.58 14.85 -29.16
N ALA A 330 -8.23 13.86 -28.56
CA ALA A 330 -8.60 12.61 -29.22
C ALA A 330 -9.61 12.84 -30.35
N LEU A 331 -10.61 13.68 -30.14
CA LEU A 331 -11.56 14.07 -31.18
C LEU A 331 -10.86 14.84 -32.32
N ALA A 332 -9.93 15.73 -32.01
CA ALA A 332 -9.14 16.43 -33.01
C ALA A 332 -8.27 15.47 -33.83
N LYS A 333 -7.60 14.50 -33.19
CA LYS A 333 -6.79 13.46 -33.85
C LYS A 333 -7.62 12.57 -34.76
N THR A 334 -8.77 12.06 -34.28
CA THR A 334 -9.65 11.21 -35.09
C THR A 334 -10.25 11.95 -36.29
N LEU A 335 -10.58 13.24 -36.15
CA LEU A 335 -11.04 14.07 -37.26
C LEU A 335 -9.91 14.37 -38.26
N ALA A 336 -8.70 14.63 -37.78
CA ALA A 336 -7.53 14.82 -38.63
C ALA A 336 -7.17 13.55 -39.41
N GLU A 337 -7.24 12.38 -38.75
CA GLU A 337 -6.97 11.09 -39.38
C GLU A 337 -8.00 10.74 -40.44
N LYS A 338 -9.31 10.91 -40.14
CA LYS A 338 -10.38 10.74 -41.14
C LYS A 338 -10.17 11.66 -42.35
N ARG A 339 -9.80 12.92 -42.12
CA ARG A 339 -9.50 13.86 -43.19
C ARG A 339 -8.27 13.44 -44.01
N ARG A 340 -7.23 12.89 -43.37
CA ARG A 340 -6.05 12.36 -44.07
C ARG A 340 -6.41 11.20 -44.98
N ILE A 341 -7.17 10.22 -44.46
CA ILE A 341 -7.64 9.06 -45.23
C ILE A 341 -8.54 9.49 -46.40
N GLU A 342 -9.43 10.48 -46.19
CA GLU A 342 -10.25 11.04 -47.26
C GLU A 342 -9.40 11.68 -48.37
N LEU A 343 -8.35 12.43 -48.01
CA LEU A 343 -7.44 13.06 -48.98
C LEU A 343 -6.61 12.03 -49.76
N GLU A 344 -6.09 11.00 -49.10
CA GLU A 344 -5.39 9.88 -49.75
C GLU A 344 -6.32 9.08 -50.67
N GLY A 345 -7.60 8.96 -50.31
CA GLY A 345 -8.64 8.37 -51.15
C GLY A 345 -8.90 9.19 -52.41
N VAL A 346 -8.92 10.53 -52.30
CA VAL A 346 -9.10 11.45 -53.43
C VAL A 346 -7.91 11.43 -54.39
N ASP A 347 -6.68 11.29 -53.87
CA ASP A 347 -5.50 11.23 -54.72
C ASP A 347 -5.41 9.96 -55.59
N LYS A 348 -6.10 8.87 -55.17
CA LYS A 348 -6.24 7.64 -55.94
C LYS A 348 -7.36 7.69 -57.00
N MET A 349 -8.18 8.75 -57.05
CA MET A 349 -9.29 8.88 -58.01
C MET A 349 -8.87 9.54 -59.34
N SER A 350 -9.66 9.30 -60.40
CA SER A 350 -9.43 9.86 -61.74
C SER A 350 -9.61 11.40 -61.79
N PRO A 351 -9.04 12.11 -62.78
CA PRO A 351 -9.03 13.58 -62.82
C PRO A 351 -10.42 14.24 -62.81
N GLU A 352 -11.42 13.62 -63.45
CA GLU A 352 -12.80 14.14 -63.48
C GLU A 352 -13.55 13.96 -62.16
N GLN A 353 -13.28 12.85 -61.45
CA GLN A 353 -13.87 12.56 -60.14
C GLN A 353 -13.30 13.49 -59.07
N ARG A 354 -12.01 13.83 -59.18
CA ARG A 354 -11.32 14.79 -58.30
C ARG A 354 -11.94 16.20 -58.38
N ARG A 355 -12.18 16.71 -59.60
CA ARG A 355 -12.82 18.03 -59.82
C ARG A 355 -14.24 18.11 -59.22
N LYS A 356 -15.05 17.06 -59.37
CA LYS A 356 -16.39 16.99 -58.76
C LYS A 356 -16.34 16.97 -57.23
N TRP A 357 -15.34 16.30 -56.65
CA TRP A 357 -15.13 16.28 -55.20
C TRP A 357 -14.71 17.65 -54.67
N GLU A 358 -13.75 18.32 -55.32
CA GLU A 358 -13.27 19.67 -54.96
C GLU A 358 -14.39 20.72 -55.02
N GLU A 359 -15.23 20.71 -56.07
CA GLU A 359 -16.37 21.62 -56.16
C GLU A 359 -17.41 21.39 -55.06
N LYS A 360 -17.66 20.11 -54.72
CA LYS A 360 -18.56 19.73 -53.63
C LYS A 360 -17.99 20.15 -52.27
N ASP A 361 -16.69 20.02 -52.05
CA ASP A 361 -16.05 20.48 -50.81
C ASP A 361 -16.04 22.01 -50.70
N ARG A 362 -15.69 22.73 -51.77
CA ARG A 362 -15.77 24.20 -51.83
C ARG A 362 -17.17 24.72 -51.47
N LYS A 363 -18.23 24.07 -51.98
CA LYS A 363 -19.62 24.42 -51.64
C LYS A 363 -19.96 24.10 -50.18
N LYS A 364 -19.39 23.04 -49.58
CA LYS A 364 -19.54 22.73 -48.15
C LYS A 364 -18.80 23.74 -47.27
N GLN A 365 -17.60 24.17 -47.65
CA GLN A 365 -16.83 25.18 -46.90
C GLN A 365 -17.54 26.53 -46.89
N LEU A 366 -18.00 27.02 -48.05
CA LEU A 366 -18.78 28.26 -48.16
C LEU A 366 -20.06 28.22 -47.29
N LYS A 367 -20.77 27.09 -47.26
CA LYS A 367 -21.93 26.91 -46.38
C LYS A 367 -21.56 26.92 -44.90
N LYS A 368 -20.45 26.28 -44.50
CA LYS A 368 -19.95 26.32 -43.12
C LYS A 368 -19.58 27.74 -42.71
N GLU A 369 -18.88 28.50 -43.56
CA GLU A 369 -18.52 29.89 -43.28
C GLU A 369 -19.74 30.81 -43.18
N GLN A 370 -20.71 30.66 -44.08
CA GLN A 370 -21.98 31.38 -44.02
C GLN A 370 -22.73 31.09 -42.71
N SER A 371 -22.82 29.81 -42.29
CA SER A 371 -23.47 29.45 -41.02
C SER A 371 -22.76 29.99 -39.79
N LYS A 372 -21.42 30.09 -39.81
CA LYS A 372 -20.63 30.67 -38.72
C LYS A 372 -20.83 32.19 -38.62
N ARG A 373 -20.93 32.89 -39.75
CA ARG A 373 -21.20 34.33 -39.79
C ARG A 373 -22.58 34.65 -39.22
N VAL A 374 -23.61 33.89 -39.59
CA VAL A 374 -24.98 34.10 -39.07
C VAL A 374 -25.06 33.89 -37.56
N ARG A 375 -24.32 32.92 -37.01
CA ARG A 375 -24.32 32.61 -35.56
C ARG A 375 -23.53 33.61 -34.70
N ARG A 376 -22.74 34.50 -35.31
CA ARG A 376 -21.94 35.54 -34.62
C ARG A 376 -22.65 36.90 -34.54
N VAL A 377 -23.66 37.11 -35.37
CA VAL A 377 -24.43 38.37 -35.49
C VAL A 377 -25.71 38.33 -34.66
N ARG A 378 -26.10 37.14 -34.19
CA ARG A 378 -27.21 36.89 -33.27
C ARG A 378 -26.64 36.65 -31.89
#